data_AF-A0A1Z8WVZ6-F1
#
_entry.id   AF-A0A1Z8WVZ6-F1
#
_cell.length_a   1.000
_cell.length_b   1.000
_cell.length_c   1.000
_cell.angle_alpha   90.00
_cell.angle_beta   90.00
_cell.angle_gamma   90.00
#
_symmetry.space_group_name_H-M   'P 1'
#
loop_
_entity.id
_entity.type
_entity.pdbx_description
1 polymer ?
#
loop_
_entity_poly.entity_id
_entity_poly.type
_entity_poly.pdbx_seq_one_letter_code
_entity_poly.pdbx_strand_id
1 'polypeptide(L)'
;MNEGVDGTTFYVDLERIRKQDGYVYWRELQDSLKPDKDGDLSYKLFNQGDCKLFRYKTLTAVYYKEPMGGGTGNTFTPKNPEWIYPSPDTSSQSILKFVCNR
;
A
#
# COMPACT_ATOMS: atom_id res chain seq x y z
N MET A 1 -1.90 -22.04 -6.39
CA MET A 1 -3.11 -21.35 -5.93
C MET A 1 -3.15 -21.56 -4.43
N ASN A 2 -2.69 -20.57 -3.66
CA ASN A 2 -2.74 -20.60 -2.21
C ASN A 2 -3.99 -19.81 -1.80
N GLU A 3 -4.90 -20.48 -1.11
CA GLU A 3 -6.12 -19.89 -0.56
C GLU A 3 -5.78 -18.83 0.49
N GLY A 4 -6.31 -17.62 0.29
CA GLY A 4 -6.10 -16.48 1.16
C GLY A 4 -6.90 -15.25 0.72
N VAL A 5 -8.20 -15.24 1.08
CA VAL A 5 -9.13 -14.10 1.15
C VAL A 5 -9.64 -13.55 -0.21
N ASP A 6 -10.76 -14.09 -0.69
CA ASP A 6 -11.54 -13.45 -1.76
C ASP A 6 -12.04 -12.08 -1.29
N GLY A 7 -11.49 -11.01 -1.88
CA GLY A 7 -12.14 -9.71 -1.88
C GLY A 7 -11.28 -8.47 -1.68
N THR A 8 -9.95 -8.55 -1.61
CA THR A 8 -9.12 -7.34 -1.57
C THR A 8 -8.41 -7.10 -2.89
N THR A 9 -8.70 -5.97 -3.52
CA THR A 9 -8.06 -5.51 -4.76
C THR A 9 -7.05 -4.42 -4.45
N PHE A 10 -5.92 -4.45 -5.13
CA PHE A 10 -4.85 -3.46 -4.99
C PHE A 10 -4.65 -2.72 -6.31
N TYR A 11 -4.61 -1.40 -6.24
CA TYR A 11 -4.35 -0.53 -7.38
C TYR A 11 -3.09 0.28 -7.12
N VAL A 12 -2.16 0.31 -8.08
CA VAL A 12 -0.94 1.12 -8.00
C VAL A 12 -1.02 2.21 -9.05
N ASP A 13 -0.77 3.46 -8.64
CA ASP A 13 -0.73 4.60 -9.55
C ASP A 13 0.60 4.61 -10.32
N LEU A 14 0.58 4.01 -11.51
CA LEU A 14 1.79 3.78 -12.33
C LEU A 14 2.42 5.06 -12.86
N GLU A 15 1.60 6.05 -13.21
CA GLU A 15 2.06 7.31 -13.79
C GLU A 15 2.80 8.18 -12.77
N ARG A 16 2.53 7.95 -11.47
CA ARG A 16 3.10 8.72 -10.37
C ARG A 16 4.16 7.96 -9.58
N ILE A 17 4.67 6.84 -10.10
CA ILE A 17 5.85 6.19 -9.54
C ILE A 17 7.06 7.11 -9.76
N ARG A 18 7.81 7.39 -8.70
CA ARG A 18 9.00 8.26 -8.76
C ARG A 18 10.21 7.55 -8.17
N LYS A 19 11.36 7.73 -8.80
CA LYS A 19 12.66 7.28 -8.28
C LYS A 19 13.48 8.51 -7.90
N GLN A 20 13.90 8.58 -6.65
CA GLN A 20 14.70 9.69 -6.14
C GLN A 20 15.59 9.22 -5.00
N ASP A 21 16.85 9.65 -4.99
CA ASP A 21 17.83 9.40 -3.92
C ASP A 21 17.99 7.91 -3.55
N GLY A 22 17.86 7.02 -4.55
CA GLY A 22 17.97 5.57 -4.38
C GLY A 22 16.70 4.87 -3.88
N TYR A 23 15.60 5.59 -3.70
CA TYR A 23 14.31 5.07 -3.28
C TYR A 23 13.26 5.14 -4.40
N VAL A 24 12.24 4.29 -4.30
CA VAL A 24 11.03 4.35 -5.12
C VAL A 24 9.87 4.86 -4.26
N TYR A 25 9.04 5.72 -4.82
CA TYR A 25 7.85 6.27 -4.18
C TYR A 25 6.64 5.94 -5.03
N TRP A 26 5.58 5.43 -4.40
CA TRP A 26 4.34 5.09 -5.10
C TRP A 26 3.13 5.36 -4.23
N ARG A 27 1.99 5.53 -4.89
CA ARG A 27 0.67 5.53 -4.27
C ARG A 27 -0.03 4.24 -4.62
N GLU A 28 -0.71 3.68 -3.64
CA GLU A 28 -1.59 2.54 -3.85
C GLU A 28 -2.93 2.75 -3.17
N LEU A 29 -3.93 2.07 -3.69
CA LEU A 29 -5.26 1.94 -3.12
C LEU A 29 -5.50 0.47 -2.84
N GLN A 30 -5.75 0.13 -1.59
CA GLN A 30 -6.29 -1.15 -1.19
C GLN A 30 -7.81 -1.01 -1.07
N ASP A 31 -8.57 -1.90 -1.68
CA ASP A 31 -10.03 -1.89 -1.66
C ASP A 31 -10.55 -3.29 -1.31
N SER A 32 -11.29 -3.40 -0.21
CA SER A 32 -11.75 -4.67 0.34
C SER A 32 -13.27 -4.79 0.23
N LEU A 33 -13.77 -5.99 -0.12
CA LEU A 33 -15.20 -6.30 -0.15
C LEU A 33 -15.85 -6.29 1.24
N LYS A 34 -15.06 -6.47 2.29
CA LYS A 34 -15.51 -6.48 3.69
C LYS A 34 -14.69 -5.48 4.50
N PRO A 35 -15.31 -4.78 5.45
CA PRO A 35 -14.60 -3.82 6.27
C PRO A 35 -13.63 -4.53 7.21
N ASP A 36 -12.58 -3.83 7.62
CA ASP A 36 -11.70 -4.27 8.69
C ASP A 36 -12.36 -4.11 10.08
N LYS A 37 -11.57 -4.37 11.13
CA LYS A 37 -12.02 -4.24 12.53
C LYS A 37 -12.46 -2.82 12.93
N ASP A 38 -11.99 -1.80 12.22
CA ASP A 38 -12.26 -0.39 12.49
C ASP A 38 -13.39 0.16 11.58
N GLY A 39 -13.91 -0.70 10.68
CA GLY A 39 -15.01 -0.39 9.77
C GLY A 39 -14.55 0.17 8.42
N ASP A 40 -13.25 0.16 8.14
CA ASP A 40 -12.70 0.72 6.91
C ASP A 40 -12.71 -0.32 5.78
N LEU A 41 -13.17 0.11 4.60
CA LEU A 41 -13.28 -0.70 3.39
C LEU A 41 -12.11 -0.47 2.43
N SER A 42 -11.50 0.72 2.45
CA SER A 42 -10.41 1.02 1.55
C SER A 42 -9.37 1.95 2.15
N TYR A 43 -8.14 1.86 1.66
CA TYR A 43 -7.00 2.64 2.12
C TYR A 43 -6.25 3.24 0.94
N LYS A 44 -5.92 4.53 1.01
CA LYS A 44 -4.93 5.14 0.12
C LYS A 44 -3.61 5.28 0.86
N LEU A 45 -2.57 4.65 0.35
CA LEU A 45 -1.25 4.61 0.96
C LEU A 45 -0.26 5.36 0.07
N PHE A 46 0.58 6.19 0.68
CA PHE A 46 1.76 6.74 0.04
C PHE A 46 2.99 6.12 0.67
N ASN A 47 3.76 5.41 -0.14
CA ASN A 47 4.85 4.56 0.32
C ASN A 47 6.20 5.03 -0.22
N GLN A 48 7.25 4.73 0.55
CA GLN A 48 8.64 4.80 0.13
C GLN A 48 9.25 3.41 0.22
N GLY A 49 10.00 3.00 -0.81
CA GLY A 49 10.62 1.69 -0.92
C GLY A 49 12.10 1.79 -1.20
N ASP A 50 12.84 0.85 -0.63
CA ASP A 50 14.25 0.59 -0.87
C ASP A 50 14.35 -0.74 -1.61
N CYS A 51 14.56 -0.68 -2.93
CA CYS A 51 14.61 -1.86 -3.79
C CYS A 51 15.88 -2.68 -3.60
N LYS A 52 16.95 -2.10 -3.04
CA LYS A 52 18.21 -2.82 -2.79
C LYS A 52 18.09 -3.75 -1.59
N LEU A 53 17.45 -3.26 -0.52
CA LEU A 53 17.20 -4.03 0.71
C LEU A 53 15.81 -4.70 0.74
N PHE A 54 15.01 -4.50 -0.31
CA PHE A 54 13.67 -5.05 -0.49
C PHE A 54 12.76 -4.81 0.74
N ARG A 55 12.60 -3.53 1.08
CA ARG A 55 11.78 -3.06 2.20
C ARG A 55 11.02 -1.80 1.83
N TYR A 56 9.94 -1.52 2.53
CA TYR A 56 9.15 -0.31 2.31
C TYR A 56 8.63 0.27 3.61
N LYS A 57 8.20 1.52 3.58
CA LYS A 57 7.51 2.16 4.70
C LYS A 57 6.37 3.02 4.18
N THR A 58 5.29 3.07 4.93
CA THR A 58 4.15 3.93 4.64
C THR A 58 4.40 5.31 5.23
N LEU A 59 4.46 6.32 4.36
CA LEU A 59 4.65 7.72 4.74
C LEU A 59 3.33 8.37 5.16
N THR A 60 2.24 7.98 4.51
CA THR A 60 0.89 8.46 4.81
C THR A 60 -0.12 7.39 4.46
N ALA A 61 -1.11 7.21 5.32
CA ALA A 61 -2.28 6.38 5.07
C ALA A 61 -3.53 7.24 5.19
N VAL A 62 -4.51 7.00 4.33
CA VAL A 62 -5.85 7.55 4.47
C VAL A 62 -6.83 6.39 4.45
N TYR A 63 -7.61 6.26 5.52
CA TYR A 63 -8.56 5.17 5.73
C TYR A 63 -9.98 5.63 5.43
N TYR A 64 -10.75 4.80 4.74
CA TYR A 64 -12.08 5.14 4.27
C TYR A 64 -13.06 4.03 4.61
N LYS A 65 -14.22 4.43 5.15
CA LYS A 65 -15.37 3.54 5.40
C LYS A 65 -16.15 3.18 4.14
N GLU A 66 -15.78 3.73 2.99
CA GLU A 66 -16.39 3.45 1.69
C GLU A 66 -15.35 2.81 0.74
N PRO A 67 -15.81 2.04 -0.27
CA PRO A 67 -14.92 1.49 -1.29
C PRO A 67 -14.18 2.58 -2.08
N MET A 68 -13.05 2.20 -2.68
CA MET A 68 -12.28 3.00 -3.63
C MET A 68 -11.83 4.38 -3.14
N GLY A 69 -11.74 4.55 -1.82
CA GLY A 69 -11.44 5.81 -1.15
C GLY A 69 -12.54 6.86 -1.34
N GLY A 70 -13.80 6.42 -1.36
CA GLY A 70 -14.99 7.25 -1.30
C GLY A 70 -15.22 7.85 0.10
N GLY A 71 -16.12 8.83 0.17
CA GLY A 71 -16.47 9.50 1.42
C GLY A 71 -15.32 10.29 2.06
N THR A 72 -15.47 10.59 3.35
CA THR A 72 -14.47 11.32 4.14
C THR A 72 -13.45 10.35 4.71
N GLY A 73 -12.18 10.52 4.32
CA GLY A 73 -11.08 9.69 4.80
C GLY A 73 -10.42 10.22 6.08
N ASN A 74 -9.99 9.31 6.95
CA ASN A 74 -9.18 9.61 8.12
C ASN A 74 -7.70 9.51 7.76
N THR A 75 -6.97 10.62 7.87
CA THR A 75 -5.53 10.66 7.53
C THR A 75 -4.67 10.30 8.73
N PHE A 76 -3.69 9.43 8.51
CA PHE A 76 -2.66 9.07 9.45
C PHE A 76 -1.28 9.26 8.82
N THR A 77 -0.44 10.03 9.51
CA THR A 77 0.96 10.26 9.12
C THR A 77 1.84 9.85 10.29
N PRO A 78 2.55 8.71 10.20
CA PRO A 78 3.49 8.31 11.24
C PRO A 78 4.59 9.38 11.41
N LYS A 79 4.90 9.78 12.65
CA LYS A 79 6.02 10.70 12.92
C LYS A 79 7.36 10.07 12.53
N ASN A 80 7.53 8.79 12.85
CA ASN A 80 8.70 7.98 12.53
C ASN A 80 8.23 6.72 11.78
N PRO A 81 8.09 6.76 10.46
CA PRO A 81 7.66 5.59 9.68
C PRO A 81 8.79 4.55 9.67
N GLU A 82 8.47 3.34 10.12
CA GLU A 82 9.39 2.21 10.22
C GLU A 82 9.44 1.39 8.93
N TRP A 83 10.58 0.75 8.68
CA TRP A 83 10.75 -0.15 7.54
C TRP A 83 10.06 -1.48 7.77
N ILE A 84 9.30 -1.92 6.77
CA ILE A 84 8.58 -3.19 6.69
C ILE A 84 9.26 -4.06 5.63
N TYR A 85 9.56 -5.30 6.01
CA TYR A 85 10.03 -6.33 5.08
C TYR A 85 8.83 -7.21 4.72
N PRO A 86 8.38 -7.20 3.45
CA PRO A 86 7.19 -7.94 3.06
C PRO A 86 7.44 -9.45 3.16
N SER A 87 6.54 -10.16 3.83
CA SER A 87 6.56 -11.62 3.90
C SER A 87 6.35 -12.25 2.51
N PRO A 88 6.90 -13.45 2.25
CA PRO A 88 6.63 -14.19 1.02
C PRO A 88 5.14 -14.39 0.77
N ASP A 89 4.76 -14.45 -0.50
CA ASP A 89 3.40 -14.72 -0.99
C ASP A 89 2.33 -13.73 -0.51
N THR A 90 2.74 -12.49 -0.20
CA THR A 90 1.83 -11.39 0.16
C THR A 90 1.63 -10.40 -0.98
N SER A 91 0.50 -9.69 -0.95
CA SER A 91 0.24 -8.58 -1.89
C SER A 91 1.31 -7.50 -1.79
N SER A 92 1.78 -7.16 -0.59
CA SER A 92 2.85 -6.18 -0.38
C SER A 92 4.17 -6.61 -1.02
N GLN A 93 4.51 -7.91 -0.97
CA GLN A 93 5.68 -8.45 -1.69
C GLN A 93 5.53 -8.26 -3.20
N SER A 94 4.36 -8.62 -3.74
CA SER A 94 4.06 -8.53 -5.16
C SER A 94 4.09 -7.09 -5.66
N ILE A 95 3.51 -6.15 -4.90
CA ILE A 95 3.52 -4.72 -5.22
C ILE A 95 4.95 -4.17 -5.16
N LEU A 96 5.72 -4.46 -4.10
CA LEU A 96 7.10 -3.97 -3.98
C LEU A 96 7.97 -4.47 -5.14
N LYS A 97 7.87 -5.76 -5.47
CA LYS A 97 8.56 -6.35 -6.62
C LYS A 97 8.16 -5.66 -7.92
N PHE A 98 6.88 -5.39 -8.11
CA PHE A 98 6.37 -4.71 -9.29
C PHE A 98 6.91 -3.27 -9.42
N VAL A 99 6.82 -2.45 -8.37
CA VAL A 99 7.29 -1.05 -8.42
C VAL A 99 8.81 -0.94 -8.55
N CYS A 100 9.57 -1.90 -8.01
CA CYS A 100 11.02 -1.93 -8.17
C CYS A 100 11.48 -2.29 -9.59
N ASN A 101 10.62 -2.94 -10.39
CA ASN A 101 10.89 -3.30 -11.77
C ASN A 101 10.37 -2.29 -12.80
N ARG A 102 9.67 -1.24 -12.35
CA ARG A 102 9.38 -0.03 -13.14
C ARG A 102 10.58 0.89 -13.02
#